data_AF-A0A6L9MJ85-F1
#
_entry.id   AF-A0A6L9MJ85-F1
#
_cell.length_a   1.000
_cell.length_b   1.000
_cell.length_c   1.000
_cell.angle_alpha   90.00
_cell.angle_beta   90.00
_cell.angle_gamma   90.00
#
_symmetry.space_group_name_H-M   'P 1'
#
loop_
_entity.id
_entity.type
_entity.pdbx_description
1 polymer ?
#
loop_
_entity_poly.entity_id
_entity_poly.type
_entity_poly.pdbx_seq_one_letter_code
_entity_poly.pdbx_strand_id
1 'polypeptide(L)'
;MTARSTGSSLLLLIAGMVIWGSAFLILYAGLSVGCELGWQDVALGPISLLRAILIGLWLFHLALIAGLLRWTYRHKQAAESDAETAEVDTFFVGNVLVATIVAAVATVINYAPILGLSLCL
;
A
#
# COMPACT_ATOMS: atom_id res chain seq x y z
N MET A 1 16.41 2.62 -30.18
CA MET A 1 15.71 3.59 -29.30
C MET A 1 14.91 2.79 -28.26
N THR A 2 15.50 2.49 -27.11
CA THR A 2 14.89 1.60 -26.07
C THR A 2 14.86 2.22 -24.68
N ALA A 3 15.40 3.43 -24.50
CA ALA A 3 15.57 4.03 -23.17
C ALA A 3 14.27 4.60 -22.54
N ARG A 4 13.20 4.78 -23.32
CA ARG A 4 11.99 5.48 -22.84
C ARG A 4 11.01 4.58 -22.07
N SER A 5 10.99 3.26 -22.31
CA SER A 5 10.10 2.35 -21.59
C SER A 5 10.65 1.96 -20.20
N THR A 6 11.96 1.78 -20.06
CA THR A 6 12.60 1.40 -18.79
C THR A 6 12.41 2.46 -17.70
N GLY A 7 12.47 3.75 -18.08
CA GLY A 7 12.33 4.86 -17.13
C GLY A 7 10.95 4.92 -16.47
N SER A 8 9.87 4.82 -17.25
CA SER A 8 8.49 4.80 -16.72
C SER A 8 8.23 3.59 -15.83
N SER A 9 8.80 2.44 -16.18
CA SER A 9 8.67 1.20 -15.41
C SER A 9 9.40 1.27 -14.05
N LEU A 10 10.60 1.86 -14.02
CA LEU A 10 11.32 2.16 -12.77
C LEU A 10 10.55 3.14 -11.88
N LEU A 11 9.95 4.18 -12.47
CA LEU A 11 9.13 5.15 -11.75
C LEU A 11 7.90 4.49 -11.11
N LEU A 12 7.25 3.53 -11.78
CA LEU A 12 6.14 2.76 -11.22
C LEU A 12 6.57 1.89 -10.03
N LEU A 13 7.74 1.25 -10.12
CA LEU A 13 8.28 0.45 -9.03
C LEU A 13 8.62 1.32 -7.81
N ILE A 14 9.27 2.48 -8.04
CA ILE A 14 9.59 3.46 -7.00
C ILE A 14 8.30 4.00 -6.38
N ALA A 15 7.30 4.34 -7.20
CA ALA A 15 6.01 4.83 -6.72
C ALA A 15 5.33 3.79 -5.81
N GLY A 16 5.33 2.50 -6.20
CA GLY A 16 4.82 1.42 -5.36
C GLY A 16 5.54 1.33 -4.01
N MET A 17 6.87 1.43 -4.01
CA MET A 17 7.67 1.40 -2.78
C MET A 17 7.44 2.63 -1.89
N VAL A 18 7.29 3.82 -2.47
CA VAL A 18 6.99 5.06 -1.75
C VAL A 18 5.59 5.01 -1.15
N ILE A 19 4.60 4.48 -1.88
CA ILE A 19 3.24 4.28 -1.35
C ILE A 19 3.28 3.31 -0.18
N TRP A 20 4.01 2.20 -0.29
CA TRP A 20 4.15 1.25 0.80
C TRP A 20 4.88 1.85 2.01
N GLY A 21 6.01 2.54 1.81
CA GLY A 21 6.77 3.19 2.87
C GLY A 21 6.01 4.31 3.57
N SER A 22 5.18 5.07 2.84
CA SER A 22 4.35 6.12 3.45
C SER A 22 3.31 5.54 4.41
N ALA A 23 2.82 4.32 4.18
CA ALA A 23 1.92 3.61 5.11
C ALA A 23 2.58 3.45 6.48
N PHE A 24 3.84 2.99 6.46
CA PHE A 24 4.64 2.78 7.65
C PHE A 24 4.89 4.06 8.42
N LEU A 25 5.31 5.12 7.72
CA LEU A 25 5.57 6.40 8.35
C LEU A 25 4.31 7.00 8.98
N ILE A 26 3.18 6.99 8.26
CA ILE A 26 1.93 7.60 8.72
C ILE A 26 1.33 6.82 9.88
N LEU A 27 1.28 5.49 9.80
CA LEU A 27 0.71 4.66 10.88
C LEU A 27 1.60 4.67 12.13
N TYR A 28 2.91 4.61 11.96
CA TYR A 28 3.84 4.69 13.09
C TYR A 28 3.82 6.07 13.75
N ALA A 29 3.90 7.16 12.98
CA ALA A 29 3.80 8.51 13.52
C ALA A 29 2.44 8.75 14.18
N GLY A 30 1.35 8.30 13.55
CA GLY A 30 0.00 8.39 14.11
C GLY A 30 -0.15 7.63 15.42
N LEU A 31 0.47 6.45 15.55
CA LEU A 31 0.52 5.69 16.79
C LEU A 31 1.28 6.47 17.88
N SER A 32 2.51 6.91 17.61
CA SER A 32 3.34 7.61 18.60
C SER A 32 2.72 8.93 19.04
N VAL A 33 2.27 9.75 18.10
CA VAL A 33 1.61 11.03 18.39
C VAL A 33 0.28 10.80 19.09
N GLY A 34 -0.51 9.82 18.64
CA GLY A 34 -1.79 9.50 19.26
C GLY A 34 -1.66 9.02 20.69
N CYS A 35 -0.61 8.22 21.00
CA CYS A 35 -0.30 7.79 22.36
C CYS A 35 0.06 8.98 23.27
N GLU A 36 0.94 9.86 22.81
CA GLU A 36 1.36 11.05 23.56
C GLU A 36 0.21 12.04 23.78
N LEU A 37 -0.68 12.19 22.80
CA LEU A 37 -1.83 13.10 22.88
C LEU A 37 -3.04 12.53 23.65
N GLY A 38 -2.95 11.31 24.19
CA GLY A 38 -4.05 10.71 24.96
C GLY A 38 -5.22 10.21 24.13
N TRP A 39 -5.05 10.00 22.81
CA TRP A 39 -6.15 9.57 21.93
C TRP A 39 -6.64 8.15 22.23
N GLN A 40 -5.85 7.34 22.94
CA GLN A 40 -6.26 6.05 23.48
C GLN A 40 -7.35 6.17 24.56
N ASP A 41 -7.39 7.28 25.29
CA ASP A 41 -8.31 7.48 26.43
C ASP A 41 -9.68 8.01 25.97
N VAL A 42 -9.75 8.55 24.75
CA VAL A 42 -11.00 9.01 24.14
C VAL A 42 -11.76 7.81 23.59
N ALA A 43 -12.85 7.43 24.26
CA ALA A 43 -13.70 6.33 23.83
C ALA A 43 -14.58 6.70 22.62
N LEU A 44 -14.63 5.81 21.63
CA LEU A 44 -15.47 5.85 20.44
C LEU A 44 -16.27 4.53 20.37
N GLY A 45 -17.26 4.41 21.25
CA GLY A 45 -18.02 3.17 21.42
C GLY A 45 -17.14 2.05 22.02
N PRO A 46 -17.02 0.88 21.38
CA PRO A 46 -16.21 -0.24 21.89
C PRO A 46 -14.70 -0.10 21.63
N ILE A 47 -14.27 0.93 20.90
CA ILE A 47 -12.86 1.17 20.54
C ILE A 47 -12.42 2.57 20.97
N SER A 48 -11.12 2.83 21.06
CA SER A 48 -10.58 4.18 21.27
C SER A 48 -10.51 4.98 19.96
N LEU A 49 -10.48 6.32 20.07
CA LEU A 49 -10.27 7.23 18.95
C LEU A 49 -8.98 6.89 18.20
N LEU A 50 -7.89 6.61 18.94
CA LEU A 50 -6.63 6.18 18.35
C LEU A 50 -6.80 4.93 17.48
N ARG A 51 -7.50 3.90 17.99
CA ARG A 51 -7.75 2.68 17.22
C ARG A 51 -8.58 2.95 15.98
N ALA A 52 -9.61 3.80 16.07
CA ALA A 52 -10.43 4.17 14.93
C ALA A 52 -9.62 4.88 13.83
N ILE A 53 -8.77 5.84 14.20
CA ILE A 53 -7.90 6.56 13.26
C ILE A 53 -6.92 5.61 12.58
N LEU A 54 -6.25 4.75 13.35
CA LEU A 54 -5.28 3.79 12.81
C LEU A 54 -5.93 2.78 11.86
N ILE A 55 -7.12 2.26 12.19
CA ILE A 55 -7.90 1.40 11.30
C ILE A 55 -8.28 2.16 10.03
N GLY A 56 -8.73 3.41 10.15
CA GLY A 56 -9.08 4.25 9.00
C GLY A 56 -7.91 4.46 8.05
N LEU A 57 -6.74 4.81 8.58
CA LEU A 57 -5.50 4.97 7.82
C LEU A 57 -5.08 3.65 7.16
N TRP A 58 -5.17 2.54 7.87
CA TRP A 58 -4.86 1.22 7.34
C TRP A 58 -5.78 0.83 6.18
N LEU A 59 -7.10 1.00 6.33
CA LEU A 59 -8.09 0.73 5.27
C LEU A 59 -7.90 1.64 4.07
N PHE A 60 -7.61 2.93 4.30
CA PHE A 60 -7.29 3.88 3.24
C PHE A 60 -6.08 3.41 2.42
N HIS A 61 -5.01 2.97 3.09
CA HIS A 61 -3.83 2.43 2.41
C HIS A 61 -4.12 1.15 1.64
N LEU A 62 -4.89 0.23 2.20
CA LEU A 62 -5.33 -0.98 1.48
C LEU A 62 -6.15 -0.62 0.24
N ALA A 63 -7.00 0.41 0.30
CA ALA A 63 -7.76 0.89 -0.84
C ALA A 63 -6.85 1.48 -1.93
N LEU A 64 -5.80 2.23 -1.57
CA LEU A 64 -4.80 2.72 -2.53
C LEU A 64 -4.05 1.58 -3.22
N ILE A 65 -3.62 0.57 -2.47
CA ILE A 65 -2.94 -0.62 -3.03
C ILE A 65 -3.87 -1.40 -3.94
N ALA A 66 -5.12 -1.62 -3.53
CA ALA A 66 -6.13 -2.29 -4.34
C ALA A 66 -6.45 -1.51 -5.64
N GLY A 67 -6.50 -0.17 -5.56
CA GLY A 67 -6.64 0.71 -6.72
C GLY A 67 -5.49 0.57 -7.70
N LEU A 68 -4.24 0.55 -7.20
CA LEU A 68 -3.04 0.35 -8.01
C LEU A 68 -3.02 -1.04 -8.66
N LEU A 69 -3.37 -2.10 -7.92
CA LEU A 69 -3.52 -3.46 -8.46
C LEU A 69 -4.56 -3.52 -9.58
N ARG A 70 -5.73 -2.91 -9.38
CA ARG A 70 -6.78 -2.87 -10.39
C ARG A 70 -6.34 -2.10 -11.63
N TRP A 71 -5.64 -0.98 -11.45
CA TRP A 71 -5.13 -0.16 -12.55
C TRP A 71 -4.08 -0.91 -13.37
N THR A 72 -3.06 -1.47 -12.71
CA THR A 72 -2.00 -2.27 -13.36
C THR A 72 -2.55 -3.50 -14.07
N TYR A 73 -3.49 -4.22 -13.46
CA TYR A 73 -4.13 -5.39 -14.07
C TYR A 73 -4.96 -5.03 -15.32
N ARG A 74 -5.67 -3.90 -15.30
CA ARG A 74 -6.42 -3.42 -16.48
C ARG A 74 -5.49 -3.00 -17.61
N HIS A 75 -4.37 -2.35 -17.30
CA HIS A 75 -3.38 -1.97 -18.30
C HIS A 75 -2.70 -3.19 -18.93
N LYS A 76 -2.43 -4.26 -18.15
CA LYS A 76 -1.90 -5.53 -18.68
C LYS A 76 -2.83 -6.14 -19.73
N GLN A 77 -4.13 -6.23 -19.43
CA GLN A 77 -5.11 -6.80 -20.36
C GLN A 77 -5.25 -5.98 -21.65
N ALA A 78 -5.15 -4.65 -21.57
CA ALA A 78 -5.19 -3.78 -22.74
C ALA A 78 -3.91 -3.83 -23.58
N ALA A 79 -2.76 -4.12 -22.97
CA ALA A 79 -1.49 -4.27 -23.68
C ALA A 79 -1.35 -5.63 -24.36
N GLU A 80 -1.97 -6.70 -23.82
CA GLU A 80 -1.95 -8.04 -24.43
C GLU A 80 -2.69 -8.12 -25.78
N SER A 81 -3.52 -7.13 -26.14
CA SER A 81 -4.16 -7.05 -27.46
C SER A 81 -3.29 -6.46 -28.58
N ASP A 82 -2.19 -5.76 -28.26
CA ASP A 82 -1.27 -5.15 -29.22
C ASP A 82 0.09 -5.88 -29.20
N ALA A 83 0.23 -6.89 -30.06
CA ALA A 83 1.23 -7.97 -29.97
C ALA A 83 2.70 -7.61 -30.31
N GLU A 84 3.05 -6.35 -30.62
CA GLU A 84 4.34 -6.05 -31.28
C GLU A 84 5.50 -5.66 -30.35
N THR A 85 5.27 -5.35 -29.06
CA THR A 85 6.33 -4.95 -28.10
C THR A 85 6.38 -5.78 -26.80
N ALA A 86 5.79 -6.98 -26.82
CA ALA A 86 5.32 -7.69 -25.63
C ALA A 86 6.39 -8.26 -24.67
N GLU A 87 7.58 -8.66 -25.11
CA GLU A 87 8.42 -9.54 -24.27
C GLU A 87 9.01 -8.86 -23.03
N VAL A 88 9.47 -7.60 -23.16
CA VAL A 88 10.07 -6.86 -22.03
C VAL A 88 9.01 -6.29 -21.08
N ASP A 89 7.88 -5.84 -21.61
CA ASP A 89 6.79 -5.28 -20.79
C ASP A 89 6.07 -6.36 -19.98
N THR A 90 5.93 -7.59 -20.50
CA THR A 90 5.22 -8.67 -19.81
C THR A 90 5.96 -9.13 -18.55
N PHE A 91 7.29 -9.28 -18.61
CA PHE A 91 8.10 -9.64 -17.43
C PHE A 91 8.05 -8.55 -16.35
N PHE A 92 8.12 -7.28 -16.75
CA PHE A 92 8.12 -6.17 -15.81
C PHE A 92 6.76 -5.98 -15.13
N VAL A 93 5.66 -6.06 -15.90
CA VAL A 93 4.30 -6.01 -15.36
C VAL A 93 4.05 -7.17 -14.39
N GLY A 94 4.57 -8.36 -14.69
CA GLY A 94 4.52 -9.50 -13.77
C GLY A 94 5.20 -9.21 -12.43
N ASN A 95 6.42 -8.65 -12.46
CA ASN A 95 7.16 -8.30 -11.25
C ASN A 95 6.47 -7.19 -10.44
N VAL A 96 5.89 -6.17 -11.10
CA VAL A 96 5.12 -5.11 -10.44
C VAL A 96 3.88 -5.69 -9.74
N LEU A 97 3.18 -6.63 -10.39
CA LEU A 97 2.04 -7.33 -9.79
C LEU A 97 2.44 -8.11 -8.54
N VAL A 98 3.49 -8.92 -8.62
CA VAL A 98 4.01 -9.68 -7.48
C VAL A 98 4.45 -8.75 -6.35
N ALA A 99 5.21 -7.69 -6.67
CA ALA A 99 5.64 -6.70 -5.68
C ALA A 99 4.45 -6.03 -4.97
N THR A 100 3.40 -5.71 -5.72
CA THR A 100 2.19 -5.07 -5.15
C THR A 100 1.39 -6.05 -4.29
N ILE A 101 1.33 -7.34 -4.64
CA ILE A 101 0.73 -8.39 -3.81
C ILE A 101 1.52 -8.56 -2.51
N VAL A 102 2.85 -8.67 -2.60
CA VAL A 102 3.73 -8.77 -1.44
C VAL A 102 3.56 -7.56 -0.53
N ALA A 103 3.50 -6.36 -1.10
CA ALA A 103 3.23 -5.12 -0.37
C ALA A 103 1.89 -5.19 0.37
N ALA A 104 0.81 -5.63 -0.29
CA ALA A 104 -0.51 -5.79 0.33
C ALA A 104 -0.48 -6.77 1.50
N VAL A 105 0.12 -7.95 1.31
CA VAL A 105 0.26 -8.98 2.35
C VAL A 105 1.07 -8.45 3.53
N ALA A 106 2.20 -7.79 3.25
CA ALA A 106 3.03 -7.18 4.28
C ALA A 106 2.28 -6.08 5.06
N THR A 107 1.48 -5.25 4.39
CA THR A 107 0.63 -4.24 5.04
C THR A 107 -0.42 -4.89 5.93
N VAL A 108 -1.03 -6.00 5.51
CA VAL A 108 -1.98 -6.73 6.36
C VAL A 108 -1.29 -7.29 7.59
N ILE A 109 -0.17 -7.99 7.42
CA ILE A 109 0.54 -8.66 8.52
C ILE A 109 1.10 -7.63 9.53
N ASN A 110 1.72 -6.54 9.07
CA ASN A 110 2.32 -5.54 9.95
C ASN A 110 1.28 -4.80 10.81
N TYR A 111 0.08 -4.54 10.27
CA TYR A 111 -0.92 -3.71 10.94
C TYR A 111 -2.11 -4.49 11.50
N ALA A 112 -2.21 -5.80 11.23
CA ALA A 112 -3.20 -6.68 11.88
C ALA A 112 -3.19 -6.59 13.43
N PRO A 113 -2.04 -6.44 14.11
CA PRO A 113 -2.01 -6.28 15.57
C PRO A 113 -2.85 -5.10 16.10
N ILE A 114 -3.09 -4.05 15.30
CA ILE A 114 -3.90 -2.87 15.69
C ILE A 114 -5.32 -3.28 16.15
N LEU A 115 -5.83 -4.39 15.62
CA LEU A 115 -7.18 -4.88 15.91
C LEU A 115 -7.34 -5.48 17.31
N GLY A 116 -6.26 -6.00 17.91
CA GLY A 116 -6.33 -6.83 19.10
C GLY A 116 -5.34 -6.48 20.22
N LEU A 117 -4.18 -5.90 19.90
CA LEU A 117 -3.16 -5.58 20.90
C LEU A 117 -3.42 -4.21 21.55
N SER A 118 -2.85 -4.04 22.75
CA SER A 118 -2.67 -2.73 23.38
C SER A 118 -1.82 -1.84 22.48
N LEU A 119 -2.34 -0.65 22.16
CA LEU A 119 -1.69 0.28 21.22
C LEU A 119 -0.60 1.11 21.91
N CYS A 120 -0.83 1.50 23.17
CA CYS A 120 0.12 2.21 23.99
C CYS A 120 0.50 1.29 25.16
N LEU A 121 1.80 1.09 25.38
CA LEU A 121 2.39 0.37 26.50
C LEU A 121 3.39 1.29 27.19
#